data_AF-A0A1Q8Q3S8-F1
#
_entry.id   AF-A0A1Q8Q3S8-F1
#
_cell.length_a   1.000
_cell.length_b   1.000
_cell.length_c   1.000
_cell.angle_alpha   90.00
_cell.angle_beta   90.00
_cell.angle_gamma   90.00
#
_symmetry.space_group_name_H-M   'P 1'
#
loop_
_entity.id
_entity.type
_entity.pdbx_description
1 polymer ?
#
loop_
_entity_poly.entity_id
_entity_poly.type
_entity_poly.pdbx_seq_one_letter_code
_entity_poly.pdbx_strand_id
1 'polypeptide(L)'
;MSLPPVVQQLLAHSGSSVSVEIGQALSGKTIAGGKYSLLHHRITLYLEGIQEQCKVLYGSLKPFEKHLAAVFAHELGHAEDKELTLLAGQFDQSIDPLEKKRIALRIETNAWVYARRLLNYEDGEFLMLLMHYSLEPYHSNRRSYD
;
A
#
# COMPACT_ATOMS: atom_id res chain seq x y z
N MET A 1 -12.96 -15.08 -9.36
CA MET A 1 -13.66 -13.86 -8.92
C MET A 1 -13.22 -12.72 -9.81
N SER A 2 -14.14 -11.84 -10.24
CA SER A 2 -13.81 -10.63 -10.99
C SER A 2 -13.28 -9.53 -10.06
N LEU A 3 -12.41 -8.66 -10.58
CA LEU A 3 -11.93 -7.50 -9.83
C LEU A 3 -13.06 -6.49 -9.56
N PRO A 4 -13.05 -5.76 -8.43
CA PRO A 4 -13.97 -4.66 -8.19
C PRO A 4 -13.90 -3.58 -9.29
N PRO A 5 -15.01 -2.90 -9.66
CA PRO A 5 -15.01 -1.89 -10.73
C PRO A 5 -14.00 -0.77 -10.52
N VAL A 6 -13.86 -0.27 -9.29
CA VAL A 6 -12.89 0.79 -8.96
C VAL A 6 -11.44 0.34 -9.21
N VAL A 7 -11.12 -0.94 -8.97
CA VAL A 7 -9.79 -1.51 -9.24
C VAL A 7 -9.54 -1.58 -10.74
N GLN A 8 -10.53 -2.05 -11.52
CA GLN A 8 -10.42 -2.12 -12.98
C GLN A 8 -10.22 -0.72 -13.60
N GLN A 9 -10.97 0.27 -13.11
CA GLN A 9 -10.85 1.66 -13.58
C GLN A 9 -9.48 2.25 -13.26
N LEU A 10 -8.99 2.09 -12.03
CA LEU A 10 -7.68 2.59 -11.63
C LEU A 10 -6.54 1.89 -12.38
N LEU A 11 -6.65 0.57 -12.59
CA LEU A 11 -5.67 -0.18 -13.38
C LEU A 11 -5.61 0.33 -14.81
N ALA A 12 -6.77 0.48 -15.46
CA ALA A 12 -6.86 1.02 -16.81
C ALA A 12 -6.32 2.46 -16.90
N HIS A 13 -6.64 3.30 -15.91
CA HIS A 13 -6.18 4.69 -15.86
C HIS A 13 -4.67 4.80 -15.63
N SER A 14 -4.10 3.89 -14.83
CA SER A 14 -2.66 3.85 -14.53
C SER A 14 -1.80 3.46 -15.74
N GLY A 15 -2.36 2.70 -16.69
CA GLY A 15 -1.61 2.07 -17.77
C GLY A 15 -0.64 0.97 -17.33
N SER A 16 -0.69 0.56 -16.05
CA SER A 16 0.20 -0.46 -15.49
C SER A 16 -0.05 -1.83 -16.12
N SER A 17 1.03 -2.57 -16.36
CA SER A 17 0.99 -3.97 -16.80
C SER A 17 0.92 -4.97 -15.64
N VAL A 18 0.86 -4.49 -14.40
CA VAL A 18 0.89 -5.35 -13.21
C VAL A 18 -0.29 -6.32 -13.20
N SER A 19 -0.02 -7.57 -12.83
CA SER A 19 -1.09 -8.55 -12.63
C SER A 19 -1.82 -8.26 -11.31
N VAL A 20 -3.14 -8.40 -11.29
CA VAL A 20 -3.96 -8.11 -10.09
C VAL A 20 -4.87 -9.29 -9.77
N GLU A 21 -4.85 -9.73 -8.52
CA GLU A 21 -5.71 -10.81 -8.02
C GLU A 21 -6.34 -10.47 -6.68
N ILE A 22 -7.45 -11.15 -6.36
CA ILE A 22 -8.07 -11.10 -5.04
C ILE A 22 -7.57 -12.30 -4.24
N GLY A 23 -6.85 -12.04 -3.16
CA GLY A 23 -6.34 -13.05 -2.24
C GLY A 23 -7.36 -13.44 -1.18
N GLN A 24 -7.20 -14.64 -0.61
CA GLN A 24 -7.88 -15.04 0.62
C GLN A 24 -7.20 -14.38 1.82
N ALA A 25 -7.95 -14.10 2.89
CA ALA A 25 -7.39 -13.53 4.10
C ALA A 25 -6.22 -14.38 4.61
N LEU A 26 -5.10 -13.72 4.90
CA LEU A 26 -3.99 -14.36 5.57
C LEU A 26 -4.43 -14.60 7.03
N SER A 27 -4.53 -15.87 7.42
CA SER A 27 -4.71 -16.25 8.82
C SER A 27 -3.47 -15.83 9.62
N GLY A 28 -3.48 -14.62 10.19
CA GLY A 28 -2.30 -14.05 10.85
C GLY A 28 -2.48 -12.61 11.32
N LYS A 29 -1.61 -12.18 12.24
CA LYS A 29 -1.67 -10.97 13.08
C LYS A 29 -1.68 -9.61 12.34
N THR A 30 -1.53 -9.58 11.01
CA THR A 30 -1.51 -8.34 10.21
C THR A 30 -2.71 -8.27 9.28
N ILE A 31 -3.51 -7.22 9.46
CA ILE A 31 -4.62 -6.86 8.59
C ILE A 31 -4.03 -6.16 7.35
N ALA A 32 -3.38 -6.90 6.46
CA ALA A 32 -2.88 -6.36 5.20
C ALA A 32 -4.07 -6.12 4.25
N GLY A 33 -4.17 -4.92 3.67
CA GLY A 33 -5.21 -4.59 2.69
C GLY A 33 -4.80 -4.96 1.26
N GLY A 34 -3.51 -4.80 0.95
CA GLY A 34 -2.90 -5.12 -0.32
C GLY A 34 -1.46 -5.58 -0.12
N LYS A 35 -0.89 -6.16 -1.18
CA LYS A 35 0.53 -6.48 -1.27
C LYS A 35 0.99 -6.53 -2.71
N TYR A 36 2.03 -5.78 -3.02
CA TYR A 36 2.81 -5.94 -4.24
C TYR A 36 3.95 -6.96 -4.07
N SER A 37 4.16 -7.77 -5.10
CA SER A 37 5.28 -8.72 -5.23
C SER A 37 6.19 -8.28 -6.37
N LEU A 38 7.41 -7.83 -6.01
CA LEU A 38 8.44 -7.48 -6.98
C LEU A 38 8.80 -8.64 -7.91
N LEU A 39 8.92 -9.86 -7.35
CA LEU A 39 9.33 -11.06 -8.10
C LEU A 39 8.34 -11.44 -9.21
N HIS A 40 7.04 -11.29 -8.95
CA HIS A 40 5.99 -11.72 -9.89
C HIS A 40 5.35 -10.56 -10.63
N HIS A 41 5.75 -9.31 -10.33
CA HIS A 41 5.07 -8.09 -10.76
C HIS A 41 3.53 -8.23 -10.62
N ARG A 42 3.11 -8.46 -9.37
CA ARG A 42 1.73 -8.82 -9.02
C ARG A 42 1.25 -8.09 -7.78
N ILE A 43 0.02 -7.59 -7.82
CA ILE A 43 -0.72 -7.07 -6.68
C ILE A 43 -1.75 -8.09 -6.23
N THR A 44 -1.73 -8.44 -4.95
CA THR A 44 -2.78 -9.23 -4.30
C THR A 44 -3.56 -8.31 -3.37
N LEU A 45 -4.88 -8.18 -3.58
CA LEU A 45 -5.78 -7.43 -2.71
C LEU A 45 -6.54 -8.37 -1.77
N TYR A 46 -6.59 -8.02 -0.49
CA TYR A 46 -7.25 -8.80 0.55
C TYR A 46 -8.50 -8.06 1.02
N LEU A 47 -9.65 -8.34 0.39
CA LEU A 47 -10.88 -7.57 0.63
C LEU A 47 -11.34 -7.61 2.10
N GLU A 48 -11.20 -8.74 2.78
CA GLU A 48 -11.48 -8.86 4.21
C GLU A 48 -10.55 -7.97 5.05
N GLY A 49 -9.27 -7.90 4.69
CA GLY A 49 -8.30 -7.01 5.34
C GLY A 49 -8.70 -5.54 5.17
N ILE A 50 -9.10 -5.13 3.97
CA ILE A 50 -9.58 -3.77 3.70
C ILE A 50 -10.86 -3.47 4.48
N GLN A 51 -11.78 -4.44 4.62
CA GLN A 51 -12.98 -4.28 5.44
C GLN A 51 -12.64 -4.08 6.92
N GLU A 52 -11.73 -4.88 7.46
CA GLU A 52 -11.29 -4.72 8.86
C GLU A 52 -10.56 -3.40 9.08
N GLN A 53 -9.70 -2.96 8.15
CA GLN A 53 -9.10 -1.62 8.21
C GLN A 53 -10.14 -0.52 8.23
N CYS A 54 -11.22 -0.64 7.44
CA CYS A 54 -12.32 0.33 7.46
C CYS A 54 -13.01 0.37 8.84
N LYS A 55 -13.25 -0.79 9.46
CA LYS A 55 -13.84 -0.86 10.80
C LYS A 55 -12.91 -0.25 11.85
N VAL A 56 -11.62 -0.53 11.79
CA VAL A 56 -10.61 0.00 12.73
C VAL A 56 -10.46 1.51 12.61
N LEU A 57 -10.35 2.03 11.38
CA LEU A 57 -10.08 3.45 11.13
C LEU A 57 -11.32 4.34 11.20
N TYR A 58 -12.49 3.83 10.80
CA TYR A 58 -13.71 4.63 10.64
C TYR A 58 -14.90 4.14 11.46
N GLY A 59 -14.79 3.00 12.14
CA GLY A 59 -15.92 2.34 12.79
C GLY A 59 -17.01 1.87 11.81
N SER A 60 -16.73 1.85 10.49
CA SER A 60 -17.75 1.64 9.47
C SER A 60 -17.18 1.13 8.15
N LEU A 61 -17.98 0.36 7.41
CA LEU A 61 -17.68 -0.05 6.03
C LEU A 61 -18.16 0.95 4.97
N LYS A 62 -18.83 2.05 5.36
CA LYS A 62 -19.29 3.09 4.42
C LYS A 62 -18.20 3.58 3.44
N PRO A 63 -16.94 3.80 3.85
CA PRO A 63 -15.90 4.27 2.94
C PRO A 63 -15.14 3.14 2.23
N PHE A 64 -15.66 1.90 2.22
CA PHE A 64 -14.94 0.73 1.69
C PHE A 64 -14.38 0.93 0.28
N GLU A 65 -15.19 1.45 -0.66
CA GLU A 65 -14.74 1.66 -2.05
C GLU A 65 -13.61 2.68 -2.14
N LYS A 66 -13.72 3.78 -1.39
CA LYS A 66 -12.67 4.82 -1.31
C LYS A 66 -11.40 4.28 -0.64
N HIS A 67 -11.55 3.43 0.37
CA HIS A 67 -10.44 2.79 1.06
C HIS A 67 -9.72 1.78 0.15
N LEU A 68 -10.49 0.94 -0.55
CA LEU A 68 -10.00 0.01 -1.56
C LEU A 68 -9.24 0.75 -2.67
N ALA A 69 -9.79 1.85 -3.17
CA ALA A 69 -9.14 2.69 -4.18
C ALA A 69 -7.78 3.20 -3.69
N ALA A 70 -7.70 3.69 -2.44
CA ALA A 70 -6.48 4.19 -1.85
C ALA A 70 -5.42 3.10 -1.64
N VAL A 71 -5.82 1.95 -1.10
CA VAL A 71 -4.92 0.79 -0.92
C VAL A 71 -4.41 0.32 -2.28
N PHE A 72 -5.28 0.14 -3.26
CA PHE A 72 -4.87 -0.32 -4.58
C PHE A 72 -3.97 0.69 -5.31
N ALA A 73 -4.27 1.99 -5.23
CA ALA A 73 -3.43 3.03 -5.81
C ALA A 73 -2.03 3.07 -5.17
N HIS A 74 -1.92 2.76 -3.88
CA HIS A 74 -0.65 2.61 -3.19
C HIS A 74 0.13 1.39 -3.72
N GLU A 75 -0.51 0.22 -3.85
CA GLU A 75 0.16 -0.96 -4.43
C GLU A 75 0.59 -0.75 -5.89
N LEU A 76 -0.20 -0.02 -6.69
CA LEU A 76 0.21 0.43 -8.03
C LEU A 76 1.44 1.34 -7.95
N GLY A 77 1.54 2.17 -6.92
CA GLY A 77 2.72 2.98 -6.67
C GLY A 77 3.98 2.16 -6.48
N HIS A 78 3.93 1.01 -5.80
CA HIS A 78 5.06 0.09 -5.76
C HIS A 78 5.34 -0.54 -7.13
N ALA A 79 4.30 -0.95 -7.86
CA ALA A 79 4.46 -1.58 -9.16
C ALA A 79 5.13 -0.66 -10.19
N GLU A 80 4.87 0.64 -10.11
CA GLU A 80 5.35 1.66 -11.05
C GLU A 80 6.59 2.42 -10.54
N ASP A 81 7.10 2.10 -9.35
CA ASP A 81 8.30 2.75 -8.81
C ASP A 81 9.57 2.19 -9.46
N LYS A 82 10.16 3.00 -10.34
CA LYS A 82 11.43 2.71 -11.03
C LYS A 82 12.62 2.57 -10.09
N GLU A 83 12.55 3.13 -8.88
CA GLU A 83 13.59 3.02 -7.86
C GLU A 83 13.46 1.74 -7.02
N LEU A 84 12.31 1.05 -7.07
CA LEU A 84 11.99 -0.03 -6.12
C LEU A 84 12.99 -1.18 -6.15
N THR A 85 13.43 -1.63 -7.33
CA THR A 85 14.40 -2.72 -7.44
C THR A 85 15.74 -2.35 -6.78
N LEU A 86 16.20 -1.11 -6.97
CA LEU A 86 17.44 -0.62 -6.37
C LEU A 86 17.28 -0.50 -4.85
N LEU A 87 16.20 0.14 -4.39
CA LEU A 87 15.92 0.35 -2.97
C LEU A 87 15.74 -0.98 -2.23
N ALA A 88 15.05 -1.95 -2.81
CA ALA A 88 14.92 -3.29 -2.24
C ALA A 88 16.28 -3.98 -2.10
N GLY A 89 17.14 -3.89 -3.12
CA GLY A 89 18.50 -4.41 -3.04
C GLY A 89 19.34 -3.75 -1.95
N GLN A 90 19.23 -2.42 -1.79
CA GLN A 90 19.89 -1.69 -0.71
C GLN A 90 19.35 -2.08 0.67
N PHE A 91 18.04 -2.28 0.79
CA PHE A 91 17.40 -2.72 2.03
C PHE A 91 17.93 -4.09 2.48
N ASP A 92 18.02 -5.03 1.55
CA ASP A 92 18.50 -6.39 1.82
C ASP A 92 19.98 -6.42 2.21
N GLN A 93 20.80 -5.56 1.59
CA GLN A 93 22.25 -5.49 1.85
C GLN A 93 22.62 -4.69 3.10
N SER A 94 21.77 -3.75 3.52
CA SER A 94 22.06 -2.92 4.68
C SER A 94 22.08 -3.76 5.96
N ILE A 95 23.03 -3.47 6.86
CA ILE A 95 23.06 -4.02 8.23
C ILE A 95 22.66 -2.98 9.28
N ASP A 96 22.60 -1.70 8.89
CA ASP A 96 22.22 -0.60 9.78
C ASP A 96 20.68 -0.52 9.86
N PRO A 97 20.08 -0.74 11.04
CA PRO A 97 18.63 -0.64 11.22
C PRO A 97 18.07 0.75 10.87
N LEU A 98 18.83 1.81 11.10
CA LEU A 98 18.40 3.17 10.77
C LEU A 98 18.32 3.35 9.25
N GLU A 99 19.31 2.85 8.54
CA GLU A 99 19.34 2.93 7.08
C GLU A 99 18.24 2.07 6.45
N LYS A 100 18.00 0.84 6.97
CA LYS A 100 16.84 0.04 6.55
C LYS A 100 15.53 0.79 6.72
N LYS A 101 15.34 1.47 7.86
CA LYS A 101 14.13 2.24 8.13
C LYS A 101 13.95 3.41 7.16
N ARG A 102 15.05 4.10 6.79
CA ARG A 102 15.04 5.19 5.79
C ARG A 102 14.69 4.67 4.40
N ILE A 103 15.29 3.56 3.99
CA ILE A 103 15.00 2.94 2.69
C ILE A 103 13.55 2.49 2.63
N ALA A 104 13.04 1.84 3.69
CA ALA A 104 11.64 1.43 3.73
C ALA A 104 10.68 2.63 3.71
N LEU A 105 10.96 3.68 4.49
CA LEU A 105 10.20 4.94 4.43
C LEU A 105 10.18 5.53 3.02
N ARG A 106 11.32 5.49 2.30
CA ARG A 106 11.42 5.98 0.93
C ARG A 106 10.55 5.17 -0.03
N ILE A 107 10.59 3.83 0.06
CA ILE A 107 9.75 2.93 -0.74
C ILE A 107 8.26 3.24 -0.55
N GLU A 108 7.81 3.34 0.71
CA GLU A 108 6.41 3.64 1.02
C GLU A 108 6.00 5.05 0.59
N THR A 109 6.89 6.03 0.75
CA THR A 109 6.64 7.41 0.32
C THR A 109 6.50 7.49 -1.20
N ASN A 110 7.36 6.80 -1.96
CA ASN A 110 7.27 6.75 -3.42
C ASN A 110 5.91 6.19 -3.88
N ALA A 111 5.47 5.09 -3.24
CA ALA A 111 4.18 4.47 -3.53
C ALA A 111 3.01 5.44 -3.27
N TRP A 112 3.01 6.14 -2.14
CA TRP A 112 1.99 7.13 -1.83
C TRP A 112 2.03 8.37 -2.74
N VAL A 113 3.21 8.82 -3.16
CA VAL A 113 3.35 9.92 -4.13
C VAL A 113 2.69 9.55 -5.46
N TYR A 114 2.86 8.31 -5.93
CA TYR A 114 2.17 7.81 -7.11
C TYR A 114 0.65 7.75 -6.88
N ALA A 115 0.22 7.12 -5.78
CA ALA A 115 -1.20 6.99 -5.45
C ALA A 115 -1.94 8.34 -5.42
N ARG A 116 -1.31 9.36 -4.84
CA ARG A 116 -1.85 10.73 -4.80
C ARG A 116 -2.08 11.33 -6.18
N ARG A 117 -1.16 11.09 -7.13
CA ARG A 117 -1.29 11.57 -8.50
C ARG A 117 -2.40 10.82 -9.24
N LEU A 118 -2.44 9.50 -9.10
CA LEU A 118 -3.44 8.65 -9.76
C LEU A 118 -4.87 9.00 -9.30
N LEU A 119 -5.05 9.32 -8.02
CA LEU A 119 -6.35 9.67 -7.46
C LEU A 119 -6.74 11.15 -7.66
N ASN A 120 -5.97 11.92 -8.43
CA ASN A 120 -6.19 13.34 -8.78
C ASN A 120 -6.65 14.21 -7.60
N TYR A 121 -5.79 14.28 -6.58
CA TYR A 121 -6.17 14.66 -5.23
C TYR A 121 -6.30 16.17 -4.98
N GLU A 122 -7.39 16.79 -5.45
CA GLU A 122 -7.74 18.17 -5.07
C GLU A 122 -8.43 18.28 -3.70
N ASP A 123 -8.82 17.18 -3.02
CA ASP A 123 -9.37 17.29 -1.66
C ASP A 123 -9.36 15.99 -0.82
N GLY A 124 -8.53 15.92 0.22
CA GLY A 124 -8.92 15.06 1.35
C GLY A 124 -7.88 14.76 2.43
N GLU A 125 -8.17 15.24 3.60
CA GLU A 125 -8.89 14.39 4.54
C GLU A 125 -8.41 12.92 4.64
N PHE A 126 -9.07 12.11 3.82
CA PHE A 126 -9.06 10.64 3.88
C PHE A 126 -7.72 9.99 3.51
N LEU A 127 -7.15 10.35 2.35
CA LEU A 127 -5.87 9.80 1.89
C LEU A 127 -4.74 10.24 2.80
N MET A 128 -4.78 11.47 3.31
CA MET A 128 -3.81 11.97 4.28
C MET A 128 -3.85 11.15 5.57
N LEU A 129 -5.03 10.78 6.06
CA LEU A 129 -5.18 9.90 7.22
C LEU A 129 -4.56 8.51 6.96
N LEU A 130 -4.83 7.93 5.79
CA LEU A 130 -4.27 6.63 5.39
C LEU A 130 -2.76 6.66 5.31
N MET A 131 -2.22 7.66 4.62
CA MET A 131 -0.79 7.88 4.49
C MET A 131 -0.16 8.05 5.87
N HIS A 132 -0.77 8.83 6.76
CA HIS A 132 -0.28 9.04 8.10
C HIS A 132 -0.13 7.72 8.87
N TYR A 133 -1.20 6.91 8.93
CA TYR A 133 -1.15 5.63 9.63
C TYR A 133 -0.23 4.60 8.97
N SER A 134 -0.15 4.58 7.64
CA SER A 134 0.76 3.71 6.88
C SER A 134 2.23 4.06 7.14
N LEU A 135 2.56 5.35 7.29
CA LEU A 135 3.94 5.82 7.48
C LEU A 135 4.37 5.89 8.96
N GLU A 136 3.44 5.88 9.92
CA GLU A 136 3.71 5.98 11.36
C GLU A 136 4.78 4.98 11.87
N PRO A 137 4.77 3.69 11.48
CA PRO A 137 5.79 2.73 11.92
C PRO A 137 7.22 3.12 11.50
N TYR A 138 7.37 3.85 10.40
CA TYR A 138 8.66 4.29 9.88
C TYR A 138 9.17 5.57 10.54
N HIS A 139 8.27 6.36 11.13
CA HIS A 139 8.62 7.57 11.88
C HIS A 139 8.84 7.30 13.37
N SER A 140 8.08 6.37 13.96
CA SER A 140 8.16 6.09 15.39
C SER A 140 9.49 5.42 15.75
N ASN A 141 10.29 6.06 16.60
CA ASN A 141 11.58 5.55 17.07
C ASN A 141 11.40 4.50 18.18
N ARG A 142 10.38 3.64 18.08
CA ARG A 142 10.14 2.60 19.08
C ARG A 142 11.26 1.57 18.98
N ARG A 143 12.28 1.77 19.83
CA ARG A 143 13.11 0.68 20.34
C ARG A 143 12.13 -0.35 20.89
N SER A 144 12.03 -1.49 20.23
CA SER A 144 11.61 -2.72 20.89
C SER A 144 12.62 -2.99 22.00
N TYR A 145 12.36 -2.47 23.19
CA TYR A 145 12.87 -3.08 24.41
C TYR A 145 11.98 -4.29 24.64
N ASP A 146 12.43 -5.44 24.16
CA ASP A 146 12.14 -6.72 24.80
C ASP A 146 13.01 -6.84 26.07
#